data_AF-A0A956WGK6-F1
#
_entry.id   AF-A0A956WGK6-F1
#
_cell.length_a   1.000
_cell.length_b   1.000
_cell.length_c   1.000
_cell.angle_alpha   90.00
_cell.angle_beta   90.00
_cell.angle_gamma   90.00
#
_symmetry.space_group_name_H-M   'P 1'
#
loop_
_entity.id
_entity.type
_entity.pdbx_description
1 polymer ?
#
loop_
_entity_poly.entity_id
_entity_poly.type
_entity_poly.pdbx_seq_one_letter_code
_entity_poly.pdbx_strand_id
1 'polypeptide(L)'
;MTSTEPHPHNARRRRRHSASTLDERALLEAARAGSCGALAVLYQHYRPYAQAVARRSLGGEASLADDVVDVAFVRVFQALGNGSGPDDTLRRYLATAVRREAWRTQHRQRRQIELADRIGV
;
A
#
# COMPACT_ATOMS: atom_id res chain seq x y z
N MET A 1 2.07 54.83 -14.28
CA MET A 1 3.21 54.14 -13.64
C MET A 1 2.71 53.39 -12.41
N THR A 2 2.28 52.14 -12.60
CA THR A 2 2.37 51.03 -11.64
C THR A 2 2.00 49.77 -12.43
N SER A 3 3.04 49.10 -12.91
CA SER A 3 2.96 47.81 -13.55
C SER A 3 2.57 46.79 -12.47
N THR A 4 1.32 46.35 -12.42
CA THR A 4 0.98 45.14 -11.64
C THR A 4 1.26 43.94 -12.54
N GLU A 5 2.52 43.55 -12.54
CA GLU A 5 3.02 42.30 -13.07
C GLU A 5 2.27 41.13 -12.41
N PRO A 6 1.60 40.24 -13.16
CA PRO A 6 0.94 39.09 -12.56
C PRO A 6 2.01 38.08 -12.11
N HIS A 7 2.24 38.01 -10.80
CA HIS A 7 3.15 37.07 -10.16
C HIS A 7 2.87 35.60 -10.56
N PRO A 8 3.87 34.85 -11.07
CA PRO A 8 3.72 33.47 -11.49
C PRO A 8 3.92 32.51 -10.32
N HIS A 9 3.04 32.51 -9.32
CA HIS A 9 3.07 31.50 -8.24
C HIS A 9 2.00 30.40 -8.38
N ASN A 10 1.12 30.47 -9.40
CA ASN A 10 0.02 29.49 -9.55
C ASN A 10 0.31 28.36 -10.56
N ALA A 11 1.51 28.30 -11.16
CA ALA A 11 1.85 27.24 -12.12
C ALA A 11 2.12 25.87 -11.45
N ARG A 12 2.40 25.82 -10.14
CA ARG A 12 2.79 24.56 -9.45
C ARG A 12 1.62 23.76 -8.87
N ARG A 13 0.45 24.38 -8.63
CA ARG A 13 -0.77 23.68 -8.12
C ARG A 13 -1.74 23.23 -9.21
N ARG A 14 -1.40 23.46 -10.48
CA ARG A 14 -2.24 23.12 -11.64
C ARG A 14 -1.86 21.83 -12.38
N ARG A 15 -1.00 20.97 -11.82
CA ARG A 15 -1.06 19.51 -12.08
C ARG A 15 -2.23 18.88 -11.29
N ARG A 16 -3.42 19.42 -11.56
CA ARG A 16 -4.68 18.66 -11.56
C ARG A 16 -4.33 17.34 -12.27
N HIS A 17 -4.09 16.19 -11.65
CA HIS A 17 -5.07 15.31 -11.00
C HIS A 17 -6.44 15.30 -11.71
N SER A 18 -6.48 15.66 -12.99
CA SER A 18 -7.63 15.44 -13.85
C SER A 18 -7.55 14.01 -14.36
N ALA A 19 -8.28 13.14 -13.67
CA ALA A 19 -8.81 11.87 -14.17
C ALA A 19 -7.82 10.98 -14.95
N SER A 20 -6.99 10.24 -14.24
CA SER A 20 -7.12 8.80 -14.41
C SER A 20 -8.04 8.34 -13.30
N THR A 21 -9.31 8.05 -13.62
CA THR A 21 -9.86 6.82 -13.06
C THR A 21 -8.83 5.77 -13.44
N LEU A 22 -7.97 5.40 -12.50
CA LEU A 22 -7.01 4.33 -12.70
C LEU A 22 -7.82 3.21 -13.33
N ASP A 23 -7.51 2.79 -14.55
CA ASP A 23 -8.18 1.64 -15.12
C ASP A 23 -7.64 0.42 -14.37
N GLU A 24 -8.14 0.26 -13.15
CA GLU A 24 -7.72 -0.75 -12.19
C GLU A 24 -7.88 -2.12 -12.82
N ARG A 25 -8.93 -2.31 -13.60
CA ARG A 25 -9.16 -3.55 -14.33
C ARG A 25 -8.03 -3.81 -15.33
N ALA A 26 -7.73 -2.86 -16.22
CA ALA A 26 -6.63 -3.02 -17.18
C ALA A 26 -5.27 -3.23 -16.50
N LEU A 27 -5.01 -2.54 -15.38
CA LEU A 27 -3.79 -2.72 -14.61
C LEU A 27 -3.72 -4.08 -13.89
N LEU A 28 -4.84 -4.58 -13.38
CA LEU A 28 -4.92 -5.91 -12.78
C LEU A 28 -4.75 -7.00 -13.84
N GLU A 29 -5.30 -6.82 -15.04
CA GLU A 29 -5.08 -7.72 -16.19
C GLU A 29 -3.60 -7.71 -16.62
N ALA A 30 -2.99 -6.53 -16.77
CA ALA A 30 -1.56 -6.41 -17.09
C ALA A 30 -0.66 -6.98 -15.97
N ALA A 31 -1.04 -6.80 -14.70
CA ALA A 31 -0.33 -7.38 -13.56
C ALA A 31 -0.40 -8.92 -13.57
N ARG A 32 -1.56 -9.50 -13.89
CA ARG A 32 -1.70 -10.97 -14.09
C ARG A 32 -0.82 -11.47 -15.23
N ALA A 33 -0.64 -10.66 -16.28
CA ALA A 33 0.29 -10.95 -17.37
C ALA A 33 1.78 -10.71 -17.03
N GLY A 34 2.10 -10.33 -15.79
CA GLY A 34 3.49 -10.15 -15.33
C GLY A 34 4.08 -8.74 -15.58
N SER A 35 3.27 -7.74 -15.90
CA SER A 35 3.76 -6.38 -16.14
C SER A 35 4.26 -5.70 -14.85
N CYS A 36 5.58 -5.60 -14.70
CA CYS A 36 6.21 -4.87 -13.59
C CYS A 36 5.78 -3.40 -13.53
N GLY A 37 5.53 -2.77 -14.68
CA GLY A 37 5.03 -1.39 -14.75
C GLY A 37 3.64 -1.25 -14.13
N ALA A 38 2.73 -2.20 -14.42
CA ALA A 38 1.40 -2.21 -13.83
C ALA A 38 1.45 -2.43 -12.31
N LEU A 39 2.30 -3.36 -11.84
CA LEU A 39 2.52 -3.60 -10.41
C LEU A 39 3.03 -2.34 -9.69
N ALA A 40 3.98 -1.62 -10.30
CA ALA A 40 4.51 -0.38 -9.73
C ALA A 40 3.45 0.72 -9.62
N VAL A 41 2.58 0.86 -10.62
CA VAL A 41 1.47 1.83 -10.60
C VAL A 41 0.47 1.48 -9.49
N LEU A 42 0.06 0.20 -9.41
CA LEU A 42 -0.86 -0.26 -8.36
C LEU A 42 -0.26 -0.08 -6.96
N TYR A 43 1.03 -0.38 -6.78
CA TYR A 43 1.73 -0.16 -5.52
C TYR A 43 1.70 1.32 -5.11
N GLN A 44 2.18 2.21 -5.98
CA GLN A 44 2.25 3.65 -5.67
C GLN A 44 0.88 4.24 -5.35
N HIS A 45 -0.15 3.84 -6.11
CA HIS A 45 -1.50 4.34 -5.91
C HIS A 45 -2.10 3.88 -4.57
N TYR A 46 -1.91 2.61 -4.21
CA TYR A 46 -2.55 2.02 -3.04
C TYR A 46 -1.72 2.06 -1.75
N ARG A 47 -0.42 2.36 -1.82
CA ARG A 47 0.47 2.42 -0.65
C ARG A 47 -0.08 3.33 0.47
N PRO A 48 -0.53 4.57 0.21
CA PRO A 48 -1.05 5.43 1.29
C PRO A 48 -2.28 4.84 2.00
N TYR A 49 -3.17 4.21 1.23
CA TYR A 49 -4.33 3.52 1.77
C TYR A 49 -3.92 2.30 2.62
N ALA A 50 -3.00 1.49 2.12
CA ALA A 50 -2.50 0.33 2.84
C ALA A 50 -1.82 0.72 4.16
N GLN A 51 -1.00 1.77 4.15
CA GLN A 51 -0.37 2.31 5.36
C GLN A 51 -1.39 2.77 6.39
N ALA A 52 -2.45 3.46 5.98
CA ALA A 52 -3.52 3.87 6.89
C ALA A 52 -4.22 2.67 7.54
N VAL A 53 -4.48 1.61 6.76
CA VAL A 53 -5.05 0.36 7.29
C VAL A 53 -4.07 -0.32 8.26
N ALA A 54 -2.79 -0.43 7.90
CA ALA A 54 -1.77 -1.07 8.72
C ALA A 54 -1.60 -0.37 10.07
N ARG A 55 -1.44 0.96 10.07
CA ARG A 55 -1.31 1.76 11.31
C ARG A 55 -2.52 1.58 12.23
N ARG A 56 -3.73 1.59 11.68
CA ARG A 56 -4.95 1.34 12.45
C ARG A 56 -4.98 -0.08 13.03
N SER A 57 -4.48 -1.07 12.31
CA SER A 57 -4.44 -2.46 12.78
C SER A 57 -3.36 -2.74 13.82
N LEU A 58 -2.20 -2.07 13.71
CA LEU A 58 -1.05 -2.28 14.60
C LEU A 58 -1.17 -1.55 15.94
N GLY A 59 -2.00 -0.51 16.04
CA GLY A 59 -2.16 0.25 17.28
C GLY A 59 -0.82 0.84 17.76
N GLY A 60 -0.34 0.40 18.93
CA GLY A 60 0.91 0.85 19.52
C GLY A 60 2.18 0.49 18.73
N GLU A 61 2.09 -0.48 17.82
CA GLU A 61 3.22 -0.97 17.01
C GLU A 61 3.25 -0.33 15.61
N ALA A 62 2.78 0.92 15.48
CA ALA A 62 2.62 1.60 14.19
C ALA A 62 3.92 1.79 13.40
N SER A 63 5.10 1.68 14.03
CA SER A 63 6.41 1.68 13.37
C SER A 63 6.58 0.52 12.39
N LEU A 64 5.89 -0.60 12.60
CA LEU A 64 5.94 -1.79 11.73
C LEU A 64 5.04 -1.67 10.48
N ALA A 65 4.34 -0.54 10.31
CA ALA A 65 3.34 -0.38 9.26
C ALA A 65 3.92 -0.52 7.85
N ASP A 66 5.12 0.00 7.60
CA ASP A 66 5.72 -0.03 6.26
C ASP A 66 6.11 -1.46 5.87
N ASP A 67 6.72 -2.21 6.78
CA ASP A 67 7.04 -3.64 6.57
C ASP A 67 5.79 -4.48 6.31
N VAL A 68 4.73 -4.24 7.11
CA VAL A 68 3.44 -4.93 6.93
C VAL A 68 2.85 -4.63 5.56
N VAL A 69 2.92 -3.38 5.10
CA VAL A 69 2.42 -2.96 3.79
C VAL A 69 3.21 -3.64 2.68
N ASP A 70 4.53 -3.63 2.74
CA ASP A 70 5.38 -4.20 1.70
C ASP A 70 5.19 -5.72 1.59
N VAL A 71 5.16 -6.44 2.72
CA VAL A 71 4.87 -7.88 2.74
C VAL A 71 3.46 -8.18 2.22
N ALA A 72 2.47 -7.35 2.55
CA ALA A 72 1.11 -7.52 2.04
C ALA A 72 1.07 -7.35 0.50
N PHE A 73 1.73 -6.34 -0.05
CA PHE A 73 1.81 -6.14 -1.50
C PHE A 73 2.50 -7.30 -2.21
N VAL A 74 3.63 -7.78 -1.69
CA VAL A 74 4.34 -8.95 -2.24
C VAL A 74 3.38 -10.13 -2.37
N ARG A 75 2.62 -10.44 -1.31
CA ARG A 75 1.67 -11.56 -1.33
C ARG A 75 0.49 -11.33 -2.28
N VAL A 76 -0.03 -10.11 -2.36
CA VAL A 76 -1.11 -9.77 -3.28
C VAL A 76 -0.65 -9.92 -4.73
N PHE A 77 0.55 -9.46 -5.06
CA PHE A 77 1.12 -9.56 -6.41
C PHE A 77 1.48 -11.00 -6.78
N GLN A 78 1.99 -11.79 -5.84
CA GLN A 78 2.15 -13.24 -6.02
C GLN A 78 0.80 -13.93 -6.27
N ALA A 79 -0.24 -13.59 -5.51
CA ALA A 79 -1.58 -14.14 -5.71
C ALA A 79 -2.15 -13.76 -7.09
N LEU A 80 -1.95 -12.51 -7.54
CA LEU A 80 -2.34 -12.07 -8.88
C LEU A 80 -1.62 -12.86 -9.97
N GLY A 81 -0.29 -13.02 -9.88
CA GLY A 81 0.48 -13.80 -10.86
C GLY A 81 0.09 -15.27 -10.92
N ASN A 82 -0.39 -15.83 -9.80
CA ASN A 82 -0.87 -17.22 -9.72
C ASN A 82 -2.34 -17.39 -10.14
N GLY A 83 -3.03 -16.33 -10.55
CA GLY A 83 -4.45 -16.38 -10.92
C GLY A 83 -5.43 -16.42 -9.74
N SER A 84 -4.95 -16.29 -8.50
CA SER A 84 -5.76 -16.34 -7.25
C SER A 84 -5.97 -14.96 -6.61
N GLY A 85 -5.72 -13.89 -7.38
CA GLY A 85 -5.83 -12.50 -6.93
C GLY A 85 -7.27 -11.94 -7.05
N PRO A 86 -7.50 -10.70 -6.61
CA PRO A 86 -8.82 -10.07 -6.65
C PRO A 86 -9.39 -9.96 -8.06
N ASP A 87 -10.59 -10.49 -8.27
CA ASP A 87 -11.32 -10.41 -9.56
C ASP A 87 -11.93 -9.03 -9.81
N ASP A 88 -12.25 -8.29 -8.75
CA ASP A 88 -13.10 -7.10 -8.83
C ASP A 88 -12.44 -5.83 -8.28
N THR A 89 -12.11 -5.76 -6.98
CA THR A 89 -11.50 -4.55 -6.38
C THR A 89 -10.24 -4.84 -5.58
N LEU A 90 -9.10 -4.29 -6.04
CA LEU A 90 -7.82 -4.45 -5.36
C LEU A 90 -7.86 -3.89 -3.93
N ARG A 91 -8.51 -2.73 -3.75
CA ARG A 91 -8.61 -2.04 -2.46
C ARG A 91 -9.16 -2.91 -1.34
N ARG A 92 -10.22 -3.70 -1.61
CA ARG A 92 -10.86 -4.57 -0.61
C ARG A 92 -9.93 -5.73 -0.24
N TYR A 93 -9.35 -6.37 -1.25
CA TYR A 93 -8.44 -7.50 -1.07
C TYR A 93 -7.18 -7.08 -0.32
N LEU A 94 -6.59 -5.94 -0.70
CA LEU A 94 -5.41 -5.37 -0.06
C LEU A 94 -5.67 -5.06 1.42
N ALA A 95 -6.83 -4.50 1.76
CA ALA A 95 -7.18 -4.25 3.16
C ALA A 95 -7.24 -5.53 3.99
N THR A 96 -7.75 -6.62 3.42
CA THR A 96 -7.75 -7.95 4.06
C THR A 96 -6.33 -8.49 4.22
N ALA A 97 -5.50 -8.40 3.18
CA ALA A 97 -4.11 -8.84 3.21
C ALA A 97 -3.30 -8.08 4.28
N VAL A 98 -3.44 -6.75 4.33
CA VAL A 98 -2.77 -5.88 5.31
C VAL A 98 -3.19 -6.23 6.73
N ARG A 99 -4.50 -6.38 7.02
CA ARG A 99 -4.97 -6.75 8.36
C ARG A 99 -4.43 -8.11 8.80
N ARG A 100 -4.41 -9.08 7.88
CA ARG A 100 -3.85 -10.42 8.15
C ARG A 100 -2.35 -10.34 8.45
N GLU A 101 -1.59 -9.52 7.72
CA GLU A 101 -0.15 -9.37 7.98
C GLU A 101 0.15 -8.56 9.23
N ALA A 102 -0.64 -7.54 9.55
CA ALA A 102 -0.55 -6.84 10.84
C ALA A 102 -0.73 -7.83 11.99
N TRP A 103 -1.82 -8.61 11.98
CA TRP A 103 -2.08 -9.63 12.99
C TRP A 103 -0.92 -10.63 13.10
N ARG A 104 -0.43 -11.16 11.97
CA ARG A 104 0.72 -12.09 11.95
C ARG A 104 1.97 -11.46 12.57
N THR A 105 2.23 -10.19 12.27
CA THR A 105 3.38 -9.45 12.78
C THR A 105 3.32 -9.27 14.29
N GLN A 106 2.16 -8.84 14.82
CA GLN A 106 1.95 -8.68 16.26
C GLN A 106 2.09 -10.03 17.00
N HIS A 107 1.56 -11.11 16.43
CA HIS A 107 1.70 -12.46 16.96
C HIS A 107 3.14 -12.99 16.93
N ARG A 108 3.96 -12.54 15.98
CA ARG A 108 5.40 -12.86 15.96
C ARG A 108 6.14 -12.06 17.03
N GLN A 109 5.87 -10.76 17.15
CA GLN A 109 6.51 -9.89 18.15
C GLN A 109 6.25 -10.38 19.57
N ARG A 110 4.99 -10.66 19.93
CA ARG A 110 4.63 -11.20 21.26
C ARG A 110 5.40 -12.48 21.59
N ARG A 111 5.48 -13.42 20.65
CA ARG A 111 6.23 -14.67 20.83
C ARG A 111 7.74 -14.46 20.98
N GLN A 112 8.31 -13.48 20.29
CA GLN A 112 9.73 -13.14 20.45
C GLN A 112 10.01 -12.55 21.83
N ILE A 113 9.14 -11.67 22.34
CA ILE A 113 9.24 -11.10 23.68
C ILE A 113 9.10 -12.20 24.75
N GLU A 114 8.08 -13.06 24.63
CA GLU A 114 7.88 -14.20 25.53
C GLU A 114 9.08 -15.16 25.54
N LEU A 115 9.67 -15.42 24.36
CA LEU A 115 10.86 -16.26 24.28
C LEU A 115 12.07 -15.59 24.94
N ALA A 116 12.28 -14.29 24.70
CA ALA A 116 13.38 -13.50 25.27
C ALA A 116 13.31 -13.48 26.81
N ASP A 117 12.12 -13.25 27.36
CA ASP A 117 11.87 -13.29 28.82
C ASP A 117 12.20 -14.68 29.41
N ARG A 118 11.89 -15.75 28.67
CA ARG A 118 12.14 -17.13 29.10
C ARG A 118 13.62 -17.55 29.02
N ILE A 119 14.44 -16.88 28.22
CA ILE A 119 15.89 -17.11 28.12
C ILE A 119 16.72 -16.13 28.96
N GLY A 120 16.09 -15.14 29.60
CA GLY A 120 16.74 -14.23 30.55
C GLY A 120 17.81 -13.32 29.94
N VAL A 121 17.56 -12.79 28.74
CA VAL A 121 18.41 -11.77 28.09
C VAL A 121 17.68 -10.44 28.03
#